data_AF-A0A3N7D350-F1
#
_entry.id   AF-A0A3N7D350-F1
#
_cell.length_a   1.000
_cell.length_b   1.000
_cell.length_c   1.000
_cell.angle_alpha   90.00
_cell.angle_beta   90.00
_cell.angle_gamma   90.00
#
_symmetry.space_group_name_H-M   'P 1'
#
loop_
_entity.id
_entity.type
_entity.pdbx_description
1 polymer ?
#
loop_
_entity_poly.entity_id
_entity_poly.type
_entity_poly.pdbx_seq_one_letter_code
_entity_poly.pdbx_strand_id
1 'polypeptide(L)' 'MEHKLPPLPYALDALAPEYSQETLEYHYGKH' A
#
# COMPACT_ATOMS: atom_id res chain seq x y z
N MET A 1 18.83 6.08 14.05
CA MET A 1 17.73 5.11 14.31
C MET A 1 17.27 4.57 12.97
N GLU A 2 16.94 3.28 12.87
CA GLU A 2 16.44 2.68 11.64
C GLU A 2 14.95 3.01 11.49
N HIS A 3 14.55 3.52 10.33
CA HIS A 3 13.13 3.75 10.00
C HIS A 3 12.62 2.56 9.19
N LYS A 4 11.51 1.97 9.63
CA LYS A 4 10.84 0.85 8.96
C LYS A 4 9.50 1.32 8.43
N LEU A 5 9.15 0.84 7.24
CA LEU A 5 7.85 1.08 6.64
C LEU A 5 6.77 0.38 7.50
N PRO A 6 5.74 1.09 7.99
CA PRO A 6 4.66 0.47 8.75
C PRO A 6 3.76 -0.36 7.83
N PRO A 7 3.22 -1.51 8.29
CA PRO A 7 2.30 -2.30 7.49
C PRO A 7 1.03 -1.52 7.14
N LEU A 8 0.44 -1.84 5.99
CA LEU A 8 -0.90 -1.36 5.66
C LEU A 8 -1.93 -1.91 6.67
N PRO A 9 -2.89 -1.10 7.14
CA PRO A 9 -3.93 -1.55 8.06
C PRO A 9 -5.10 -2.28 7.35
N TYR A 10 -4.97 -2.55 6.05
CA TYR A 10 -5.97 -3.17 5.19
C TYR A 10 -5.31 -3.99 4.07
N ALA A 11 -6.10 -4.85 3.42
CA ALA A 11 -5.67 -5.60 2.24
C ALA A 11 -5.44 -4.68 1.03
N LEU A 12 -4.57 -5.08 0.10
CA LEU A 12 -4.18 -4.26 -1.05
C LEU A 12 -5.32 -3.94 -2.03
N ASP A 13 -6.41 -4.71 -1.98
CA ASP A 13 -7.61 -4.54 -2.80
C ASP A 13 -8.77 -3.87 -2.06
N ALA A 14 -8.60 -3.55 -0.76
CA ALA A 14 -9.67 -3.04 0.10
C ALA A 14 -10.23 -1.68 -0.33
N LEU A 15 -9.51 -0.95 -1.19
CA LEU A 15 -9.90 0.36 -1.69
C LEU A 15 -10.41 0.33 -3.14
N ALA A 16 -10.55 -0.85 -3.75
CA ALA A 16 -11.12 -0.98 -5.08
C ALA A 16 -12.64 -0.74 -5.06
N PRO A 17 -13.23 -0.12 -6.10
CA PRO A 17 -12.61 0.31 -7.36
C PRO A 17 -11.94 1.69 -7.32
N GLU A 18 -12.10 2.49 -6.26
CA GLU A 18 -11.59 3.87 -6.18
C GLU A 18 -10.05 3.93 -6.26
N TYR A 19 -9.37 2.92 -5.72
CA TYR A 19 -7.93 2.70 -5.87
C TYR A 19 -7.66 1.26 -6.28
N SER A 20 -6.86 1.08 -7.34
CA SER A 20 -6.45 -0.24 -7.79
C SER A 20 -5.39 -0.85 -6.86
N GLN A 21 -5.39 -2.19 -6.76
CA GLN A 21 -4.32 -2.95 -6.12
C GLN A 21 -2.93 -2.56 -6.68
N GLU A 22 -2.81 -2.46 -8.01
CA GLU A 22 -1.57 -2.02 -8.68
C GLU A 22 -1.08 -0.67 -8.16
N THR A 23 -1.98 0.30 -7.97
CA THR A 23 -1.64 1.62 -7.42
C THR A 23 -1.05 1.51 -6.02
N LEU A 24 -1.64 0.68 -5.16
CA LEU A 24 -1.12 0.47 -3.80
C LEU A 24 0.19 -0.34 -3.80
N GLU A 25 0.38 -1.29 -4.70
CA GLU A 25 1.65 -2.01 -4.84
C GLU A 25 2.81 -1.09 -5.21
N TYR A 26 2.61 -0.15 -6.14
CA TYR A 26 3.62 0.85 -6.46
C TYR A 26 3.80 1.87 -5.34
N HIS A 27 2.70 2.40 -4.80
CA HIS A 27 2.78 3.48 -3.81
C HIS A 27 3.35 2.99 -2.48
N TYR A 28 2.89 1.87 -1.94
CA TYR A 28 3.39 1.33 -0.67
C TYR A 28 4.66 0.51 -0.84
N GLY A 29 4.80 -0.22 -1.96
CA GLY A 29 5.90 -1.16 -2.16
C GLY A 29 7.17 -0.56 -2.78
N LYS A 30 7.12 0.67 -3.33
CA LYS A 30 8.25 1.28 -4.07
C LYS A 30 8.54 2.74 -3.70
N HIS A 31 7.51 3.56 -3.51
CA HIS A 31 7.64 4.99 -3.19
C HIS A 31 7.80 5.22 -1.69
#